data_AF-A0A2V2CZB4-F1
#
_entry.id   AF-A0A2V2CZB4-F1
#
_cell.length_a   1.000
_cell.length_b   1.000
_cell.length_c   1.000
_cell.angle_alpha   90.00
_cell.angle_beta   90.00
_cell.angle_gamma   90.00
#
_symmetry.space_group_name_H-M   'P 1'
#
loop_
_entity.id
_entity.type
_entity.pdbx_description
1 polymer ?
#
loop_
_entity_poly.entity_id
_entity_poly.type
_entity_poly.pdbx_seq_one_letter_code
_entity_poly.pdbx_strand_id
1 'polypeptide(L)'
;MKQCMDSDNLHRRLKKIVGQVQAIDRMVDEDVPCEDILSQINAAKSALNKVGQVVLEGHIKHCVRDGLAHGDADKTIENFTKAVERFANMQ
;
A
#
# COMPACT_ATOMS: atom_id res chain seq x y z
N MET A 1 11.99 7.17 4.26
CA MET A 1 11.54 6.01 3.45
C MET A 1 12.61 4.92 3.31
N LYS A 2 13.77 5.15 2.68
CA LYS A 2 14.80 4.10 2.53
C LYS A 2 15.34 3.54 3.86
N GLN A 3 15.39 4.38 4.90
CA GLN A 3 15.76 3.96 6.26
C GLN A 3 14.60 3.30 7.04
N CYS A 4 13.38 3.39 6.53
CA CYS A 4 12.17 2.96 7.24
C CYS A 4 11.74 1.54 6.83
N MET A 5 12.18 1.05 5.66
CA MET A 5 11.56 -0.10 4.98
C MET A 5 12.53 -0.86 4.07
N ASP A 6 12.26 -2.16 3.86
CA ASP A 6 12.87 -2.95 2.78
C ASP A 6 12.31 -2.49 1.42
N SER A 7 13.06 -1.60 0.76
CA SER A 7 12.69 -1.02 -0.53
C SER A 7 12.62 -2.06 -1.65
N ASP A 8 13.46 -3.09 -1.61
CA ASP A 8 13.51 -4.12 -2.65
C ASP A 8 12.27 -5.02 -2.58
N ASN A 9 11.84 -5.37 -1.36
CA ASN A 9 10.59 -6.08 -1.15
C ASN A 9 9.38 -5.30 -1.68
N LEU A 10 9.31 -4.00 -1.40
CA LEU A 10 8.24 -3.12 -1.87
C LEU A 10 8.26 -3.00 -3.40
N HIS A 11 9.42 -2.76 -4.01
CA HIS A 11 9.54 -2.72 -5.47
C HIS A 11 9.10 -4.04 -6.11
N ARG A 12 9.47 -5.18 -5.55
CA ARG A 12 9.04 -6.50 -6.05
C ARG A 12 7.52 -6.65 -6.01
N ARG A 13 6.86 -6.21 -4.93
CA ARG A 13 5.38 -6.27 -4.82
C ARG A 13 4.70 -5.32 -5.79
N LEU A 14 5.20 -4.09 -5.88
CA LEU A 14 4.68 -3.07 -6.81
C LEU A 14 4.80 -3.51 -8.27
N LYS A 15 5.94 -4.10 -8.67
CA LYS A 15 6.12 -4.65 -10.02
C LYS A 15 5.09 -5.73 -10.37
N LYS A 16 4.72 -6.58 -9.41
CA LYS A 16 3.65 -7.57 -9.61
C LYS A 16 2.29 -6.91 -9.83
N ILE A 17 1.97 -5.88 -9.04
CA ILE A 17 0.73 -5.11 -9.18
C ILE A 17 0.66 -4.42 -10.54
N VAL A 18 1.77 -3.81 -11.00
CA VAL A 18 1.84 -3.23 -12.35
C VAL A 18 1.51 -4.27 -13.42
N GLY A 19 2.08 -5.48 -13.31
CA GLY A 19 1.76 -6.57 -14.23
C GLY A 19 0.28 -7.00 -14.18
N GLN A 20 -0.34 -7.00 -12.99
CA GLN A 20 -1.78 -7.28 -12.84
C GLN A 20 -2.64 -6.20 -13.51
N VAL A 21 -2.32 -4.92 -13.30
CA VAL A 21 -3.04 -3.80 -13.92
C VAL A 21 -2.92 -3.84 -15.44
N GLN A 22 -1.72 -4.12 -15.97
CA GLN A 22 -1.52 -4.32 -17.41
C GLN A 22 -2.28 -5.51 -17.97
N ALA A 23 -2.48 -6.57 -17.18
CA ALA A 23 -3.31 -7.70 -17.61
C ALA A 23 -4.78 -7.33 -17.66
N ILE A 24 -5.30 -6.62 -16.65
CA ILE A 24 -6.68 -6.10 -16.64
C ILE A 24 -6.93 -5.22 -17.85
N ASP A 25 -6.00 -4.32 -18.19
CA ASP A 25 -6.09 -3.44 -19.36
C ASP A 25 -6.30 -4.25 -20.66
N ARG A 26 -5.51 -5.31 -20.88
CA ARG A 26 -5.69 -6.20 -22.04
C ARG A 26 -7.02 -6.95 -22.02
N MET A 27 -7.48 -7.38 -20.85
CA MET A 27 -8.76 -8.07 -20.70
C MET A 27 -9.97 -7.22 -21.10
N VAL A 28 -9.83 -5.89 -21.21
CA VAL A 28 -10.91 -5.00 -21.68
C VAL A 28 -11.08 -5.09 -23.19
N ASP A 29 -9.99 -5.31 -23.93
CA ASP A 29 -10.00 -5.45 -25.39
C ASP A 29 -10.22 -6.91 -25.84
N GLU A 30 -9.93 -7.86 -24.95
CA GLU A 30 -10.20 -9.28 -25.12
C GLU A 30 -11.63 -9.58 -24.65
N ASP A 31 -12.37 -10.47 -25.30
CA ASP A 31 -13.76 -10.84 -24.96
C ASP A 31 -13.84 -11.67 -23.67
N VAL A 32 -13.26 -11.15 -22.59
CA VAL A 32 -13.13 -11.77 -21.28
C VAL A 32 -14.39 -11.48 -20.46
N PRO A 33 -14.95 -12.49 -19.75
CA PRO A 33 -16.13 -12.27 -18.92
C PRO A 33 -15.92 -11.17 -17.87
N CYS A 34 -16.94 -10.32 -17.71
CA CYS A 34 -16.90 -9.19 -16.78
C CYS A 34 -16.56 -9.62 -15.34
N GLU A 35 -17.06 -10.77 -14.90
CA GLU A 35 -16.80 -11.36 -13.59
C GLU A 35 -15.30 -11.68 -13.37
N ASP A 36 -14.57 -12.05 -14.43
CA ASP A 36 -13.15 -12.34 -14.36
C ASP A 36 -12.35 -11.04 -14.28
N ILE A 37 -12.74 -10.01 -15.02
CA ILE A 37 -12.14 -8.66 -14.93
C ILE A 37 -12.32 -8.11 -13.50
N LEU A 38 -13.53 -8.21 -12.95
CA LEU A 38 -13.82 -7.79 -11.57
C LEU A 38 -12.99 -8.58 -10.55
N SER A 39 -12.79 -9.88 -10.78
CA SER A 39 -11.94 -10.72 -9.93
C SER A 39 -10.48 -10.28 -9.97
N GLN A 40 -9.94 -9.94 -11.15
CA GLN A 40 -8.57 -9.43 -11.28
C GLN A 40 -8.40 -8.04 -10.64
N ILE A 41 -9.38 -7.14 -10.78
CA ILE A 41 -9.40 -5.84 -10.11
C ILE A 41 -9.33 -6.03 -8.59
N ASN A 42 -10.15 -6.94 -8.03
CA ASN A 42 -10.13 -7.25 -6.60
C ASN A 42 -8.79 -7.85 -6.14
N ALA A 43 -8.14 -8.66 -6.98
CA ALA A 43 -6.81 -9.18 -6.70
C ALA A 43 -5.74 -8.06 -6.66
N ALA A 44 -5.76 -7.13 -7.62
CA ALA A 44 -4.86 -5.98 -7.65
C ALA A 44 -5.07 -5.04 -6.46
N LYS A 45 -6.34 -4.76 -6.11
CA LYS A 45 -6.71 -3.98 -4.92
C LYS A 45 -6.20 -4.64 -3.63
N SER A 46 -6.41 -5.94 -3.48
CA SER A 46 -5.92 -6.71 -2.33
C SER A 46 -4.39 -6.69 -2.22
N ALA A 47 -3.69 -6.72 -3.36
CA ALA A 47 -2.24 -6.61 -3.39
C ALA A 47 -1.76 -5.20 -3.00
N LEU A 48 -2.43 -4.15 -3.46
CA LEU A 48 -2.17 -2.76 -3.04
C LEU A 48 -2.39 -2.56 -1.54
N ASN A 49 -3.48 -3.10 -0.98
CA ASN A 49 -3.74 -3.08 0.46
C ASN A 49 -2.58 -3.69 1.26
N LYS A 50 -2.07 -4.85 0.82
CA LYS A 50 -0.91 -5.50 1.45
C LYS A 50 0.36 -4.65 1.37
N VAL A 51 0.59 -3.95 0.26
CA VAL A 51 1.71 -3.01 0.15
C VAL A 51 1.55 -1.85 1.14
N GLY A 52 0.35 -1.26 1.23
CA GLY A 52 0.07 -0.20 2.19
C GLY A 52 0.25 -0.64 3.65
N GLN A 53 -0.14 -1.86 4.01
CA GLN A 53 0.12 -2.44 5.35
C GLN A 53 1.62 -2.51 5.66
N VAL A 54 2.43 -3.00 4.70
CA VAL A 54 3.89 -3.03 4.87
C VAL A 54 4.42 -1.61 5.08
N VAL A 55 3.95 -0.64 4.29
CA VAL A 55 4.30 0.80 4.43
C VAL A 55 3.99 1.34 5.82
N LEU A 56 2.78 1.08 6.31
CA LEU A 56 2.33 1.51 7.63
C LEU A 56 3.17 0.89 8.74
N GLU A 57 3.47 -0.40 8.67
CA GLU A 57 4.29 -1.10 9.66
C GLU A 57 5.70 -0.50 9.76
N GLY A 58 6.35 -0.23 8.62
CA GLY A 58 7.66 0.41 8.61
C GLY A 58 7.63 1.84 9.13
N HIS A 59 6.56 2.58 8.84
CA HIS A 59 6.37 3.93 9.38
C HIS A 59 6.25 3.93 10.91
N ILE A 60 5.50 2.98 11.48
CA ILE A 60 5.36 2.81 12.94
C ILE A 60 6.71 2.47 13.57
N LYS A 61 7.41 1.47 13.03
CA LYS A 61 8.65 0.95 13.63
C LYS A 61 9.80 1.95 13.63
N HIS A 62 9.78 2.92 12.72
CA HIS A 62 10.85 3.89 12.56
C HIS A 62 10.42 5.32 12.88
N CYS A 63 9.61 5.94 12.01
CA CYS A 63 9.29 7.36 12.14
C CYS A 63 8.46 7.67 13.38
N VAL A 64 7.44 6.86 13.67
CA VAL A 64 6.59 7.06 14.86
C VAL A 64 7.41 6.77 16.13
N ARG A 65 8.12 5.65 16.17
CA ARG A 65 8.98 5.30 17.30
C ARG A 65 10.01 6.39 17.62
N ASP A 66 10.67 6.93 16.59
CA ASP A 66 11.69 7.97 16.75
C ASP A 66 11.07 9.30 17.18
N GLY A 67 9.94 9.69 16.59
CA GLY A 67 9.19 10.89 16.98
C GLY A 67 8.69 10.85 18.42
N LEU A 68 8.28 9.68 18.92
CA LEU A 68 7.89 9.48 20.32
C LEU A 68 9.08 9.51 21.28
N ALA A 69 10.27 9.08 20.85
CA ALA A 69 11.45 9.00 21.71
C ALA A 69 12.24 10.32 21.76
N HIS A 70 12.30 11.05 20.65
CA HIS A 70 13.22 12.17 20.48
C HIS A 70 12.54 13.45 19.96
N GLY A 71 11.23 13.42 19.68
CA GLY A 71 10.50 14.52 19.07
C GLY A 71 9.29 14.99 19.89
N ASP A 72 8.36 15.65 19.20
CA ASP A 72 7.06 16.04 19.74
C ASP A 72 6.08 14.86 19.63
N ALA A 73 5.76 14.28 20.79
CA ALA A 73 4.91 13.09 20.87
C ALA A 73 3.48 13.35 20.38
N ASP A 74 2.88 14.48 20.76
CA ASP A 74 1.49 14.81 20.40
C ASP A 74 1.37 15.03 18.90
N LYS A 75 2.30 15.79 18.32
CA LYS A 75 2.35 16.00 16.87
C LYS A 75 2.63 14.70 16.10
N THR A 76 3.45 13.81 16.66
CA THR A 76 3.74 12.51 16.05
C THR A 76 2.49 11.63 16.01
N ILE A 77 1.74 11.58 17.12
CA ILE A 77 0.48 10.84 17.21
C ILE A 77 -0.55 11.44 16.25
N GLU A 78 -0.70 12.76 16.19
CA GLU A 78 -1.63 13.43 15.27
C GLU A 78 -1.34 13.07 13.80
N ASN A 79 -0.07 13.14 13.39
CA ASN A 79 0.33 12.79 12.02
C ASN A 79 0.12 11.32 11.70
N PHE A 80 0.41 10.44 12.66
CA PHE A 80 0.17 9.01 12.50
C PHE A 80 -1.32 8.70 12.35
N THR A 81 -2.18 9.29 13.18
CA THR A 81 -3.65 9.15 13.09
C THR A 81 -4.15 9.56 11.72
N LYS A 82 -3.71 10.71 11.19
CA LYS A 82 -4.06 11.16 9.82
C LYS A 82 -3.61 10.18 8.74
N ALA A 83 -2.44 9.55 8.90
CA ALA A 83 -1.96 8.55 7.94
C ALA A 83 -2.80 7.26 7.99
N VAL A 84 -3.20 6.81 9.19
CA VAL A 84 -4.08 5.65 9.37
C VAL A 84 -5.46 5.91 8.78
N GLU A 85 -6.06 7.08 9.02
CA GLU A 85 -7.36 7.45 8.45
C GLU A 85 -7.34 7.40 6.92
N ARG A 86 -6.30 7.95 6.29
CA ARG A 86 -6.14 7.89 4.82
C ARG A 86 -6.04 6.46 4.30
N PHE A 87 -5.34 5.59 5.02
CA PHE A 87 -5.19 4.20 4.63
C PHE A 87 -6.48 3.39 4.85
N ALA A 88 -7.18 3.63 5.97
CA ALA A 88 -8.43 2.95 6.30
C ALA A 88 -9.57 3.34 5.34
N ASN A 89 -9.55 4.56 4.83
CA ASN A 89 -10.54 5.06 3.86
C ASN A 89 -10.24 4.65 2.41
N MET A 90 -9.23 3.81 2.16
CA MET A 90 -8.92 3.26 0.85
C MET A 90 -9.97 2.20 0.48
N GLN A 91 -11.13 2.66 0.01
CA GLN A 91 -12.26 1.81 -0.41
C GLN A 91 -12.08 1.21 -1.80
#